data_AF-A0AAD9VBY1-F1
#
_entry.id   AF-A0AAD9VBY1-F1
#
_cell.length_a   1.000
_cell.length_b   1.000
_cell.length_c   1.000
_cell.angle_alpha   90.00
_cell.angle_beta   90.00
_cell.angle_gamma   90.00
#
_symmetry.space_group_name_H-M   'P 1'
#
loop_
_entity.id
_entity.type
_entity.pdbx_description
1 polymer ?
#
loop_
_entity_poly.entity_id
_entity_poly.type
_entity_poly.pdbx_seq_one_letter_code
_entity_poly.pdbx_strand_id
1 'polypeptide(L)'
;MTLMVFFGCTFIAFGPAFALFSLTVAKDAEQVIVLIARKADEGLLSMINHQSDPLRKHRIAYVSGLGYGIISGLFAMVNVLADITGPGALGLHNDPQNFLIVSAFLTSCFVLLNTFWGVVWFHAWDEKKWFNIFLVVASHLFVSLMTLLNSKHQYLASLVSAYITMVVMGALAFKTAGGSLFNIYKLFSRKTRTDH
;
A
#
# COMPACT_ATOMS: atom_id res chain seq x y z
N MET A 1 -4.33 24.29 17.86
CA MET A 1 -3.28 23.99 16.85
C MET A 1 -3.03 22.49 16.72
N THR A 2 -3.04 21.73 17.81
CA THR A 2 -2.85 20.26 17.84
C THR A 2 -3.88 19.47 17.03
N LEU A 3 -5.18 19.81 17.13
CA LEU A 3 -6.23 19.13 16.37
C LEU A 3 -6.07 19.25 14.84
N MET A 4 -5.69 20.42 14.34
CA MET A 4 -5.46 20.63 12.90
C MET A 4 -4.31 19.75 12.40
N VAL A 5 -3.24 19.64 13.19
CA VAL A 5 -2.08 18.80 12.89
C VAL A 5 -2.44 17.31 12.96
N PHE A 6 -3.26 16.90 13.94
CA PHE A 6 -3.77 15.54 14.06
C PHE A 6 -4.57 15.11 12.83
N PHE A 7 -5.58 15.90 12.44
CA PHE A 7 -6.39 15.58 11.26
C PHE A 7 -5.55 15.63 9.98
N GLY A 8 -4.65 16.61 9.85
CA GLY A 8 -3.73 16.70 8.71
C GLY A 8 -2.85 15.46 8.55
N CYS A 9 -2.20 15.01 9.63
CA CYS A 9 -1.33 13.84 9.60
C CYS A 9 -2.12 12.54 9.39
N THR A 10 -3.32 12.44 9.97
CA THR A 10 -4.20 11.29 9.77
C THR A 10 -4.63 11.17 8.31
N PHE A 11 -5.05 12.27 7.68
CA PHE A 11 -5.44 12.27 6.27
C PHE A 11 -4.27 12.04 5.33
N ILE A 12 -3.08 12.54 5.63
CA ILE A 12 -1.88 12.25 4.83
C ILE A 12 -1.52 10.76 4.93
N ALA A 13 -1.52 10.19 6.15
CA ALA A 13 -1.12 8.82 6.39
C ALA A 13 -2.12 7.79 5.82
N PHE A 14 -3.40 7.96 6.12
CA PHE A 14 -4.44 6.98 5.79
C PHE A 14 -5.36 7.41 4.65
N GLY A 15 -5.24 8.63 4.12
CA GLY A 15 -6.09 9.12 3.01
C GLY A 15 -6.06 8.23 1.77
N PRO A 16 -4.87 7.84 1.25
CA PRO A 16 -4.80 6.92 0.11
C PRO A 16 -5.44 5.56 0.41
N ALA A 17 -5.19 5.03 1.62
CA ALA A 17 -5.73 3.75 2.04
C ALA A 17 -7.26 3.78 2.15
N PHE A 18 -7.80 4.86 2.72
CA PHE A 18 -9.24 5.10 2.84
C PHE A 18 -9.89 5.25 1.47
N ALA A 19 -9.29 6.01 0.56
CA ALA A 19 -9.78 6.16 -0.81
C ALA A 19 -9.82 4.81 -1.54
N LEU A 20 -8.74 4.02 -1.45
CA LEU A 20 -8.69 2.68 -2.02
C LEU A 20 -9.75 1.77 -1.39
N PHE A 21 -9.88 1.76 -0.07
CA PHE A 21 -10.90 0.97 0.63
C PHE A 21 -12.32 1.36 0.21
N SER A 22 -12.69 2.65 0.28
CA SER A 22 -14.04 3.11 -0.06
C SER A 22 -14.40 2.90 -1.54
N LEU A 23 -13.45 3.09 -2.46
CA LEU A 23 -13.74 2.97 -3.89
C LEU A 23 -13.75 1.53 -4.39
N THR A 24 -12.88 0.67 -3.84
CA THR A 24 -12.66 -0.68 -4.38
C THR A 24 -13.16 -1.80 -3.48
N VAL A 25 -13.05 -1.65 -2.16
CA VAL A 25 -13.41 -2.72 -1.21
C VAL A 25 -14.82 -2.52 -0.69
N ALA A 26 -15.20 -1.31 -0.28
CA ALA A 26 -16.49 -1.04 0.37
C ALA A 26 -17.70 -1.36 -0.51
N LYS A 27 -17.59 -1.15 -1.84
CA LYS A 27 -18.69 -1.44 -2.79
C LYS A 27 -18.99 -2.93 -2.93
N ASP A 28 -17.96 -3.76 -2.83
CA ASP A 28 -18.07 -5.21 -2.95
C ASP A 28 -17.74 -5.91 -1.63
N ALA A 29 -17.81 -5.22 -0.48
CA ALA A 29 -17.25 -5.69 0.79
C ALA A 29 -17.89 -7.00 1.25
N GLU A 30 -19.20 -7.12 1.06
CA GLU A 30 -19.95 -8.36 1.31
C GLU A 30 -19.42 -9.51 0.44
N GLN A 31 -19.19 -9.25 -0.86
CA GLN A 31 -18.63 -10.24 -1.77
C GLN A 31 -17.17 -10.56 -1.40
N VAL A 32 -16.35 -9.59 -0.99
CA VAL A 32 -14.94 -9.81 -0.62
C VAL A 32 -14.85 -10.65 0.66
N ILE A 33 -15.67 -10.36 1.68
CA ILE A 33 -15.72 -11.14 2.91
C ILE A 33 -16.21 -12.56 2.61
N VAL A 34 -17.30 -12.69 1.85
CA VAL A 34 -17.82 -13.99 1.43
C VAL A 34 -16.81 -14.72 0.53
N LEU A 35 -16.02 -14.03 -0.30
CA LEU A 35 -14.97 -14.61 -1.12
C LEU A 35 -13.77 -15.08 -0.30
N ILE A 36 -13.40 -14.38 0.77
CA ILE A 36 -12.33 -14.82 1.69
C ILE A 36 -12.81 -16.02 2.48
N ALA A 37 -14.05 -15.97 3.02
CA ALA A 37 -14.67 -17.08 3.73
C ALA A 37 -14.86 -18.30 2.80
N ARG A 38 -15.38 -18.09 1.59
CA ARG A 38 -15.48 -19.12 0.57
C ARG A 38 -14.13 -19.57 0.06
N LYS A 39 -13.06 -18.78 0.09
CA LYS A 39 -11.72 -19.26 -0.28
C LYS A 39 -11.06 -20.04 0.84
N ALA A 40 -11.46 -19.85 2.09
CA ALA A 40 -11.12 -20.76 3.18
C ALA A 40 -11.84 -22.12 2.97
N ASP A 41 -13.14 -22.09 2.63
CA ASP A 41 -13.92 -23.30 2.30
C ASP A 41 -13.50 -23.96 0.96
N GLU A 42 -13.27 -23.17 -0.09
CA GLU A 42 -12.70 -23.59 -1.37
C GLU A 42 -11.24 -23.96 -1.21
N GLY A 43 -10.50 -23.49 -0.20
CA GLY A 43 -9.18 -24.03 0.16
C GLY A 43 -9.29 -25.49 0.59
N LEU A 44 -10.37 -25.82 1.30
CA LEU A 44 -10.77 -27.19 1.64
C LEU A 44 -11.26 -27.98 0.40
N LEU A 45 -12.04 -27.35 -0.49
CA LEU A 45 -12.63 -27.97 -1.69
C LEU A 45 -11.74 -27.90 -2.96
N SER A 46 -10.66 -27.14 -2.99
CA SER A 46 -9.71 -27.03 -4.12
C SER A 46 -8.71 -28.18 -4.13
N MET A 47 -8.69 -28.98 -3.06
CA MET A 47 -8.24 -30.38 -3.12
C MET A 47 -9.15 -31.25 -4.01
N ILE A 48 -10.34 -30.75 -4.43
CA ILE A 48 -11.36 -31.48 -5.18
C ILE A 48 -11.66 -30.84 -6.56
N ASN A 49 -11.63 -29.51 -6.74
CA ASN A 49 -11.90 -28.90 -8.05
C ASN A 49 -11.06 -27.65 -8.38
N HIS A 50 -10.48 -27.65 -9.58
CA HIS A 50 -9.39 -26.75 -9.98
C HIS A 50 -9.87 -25.62 -10.90
N GLN A 51 -10.82 -24.79 -10.47
CA GLN A 51 -11.30 -23.67 -11.31
C GLN A 51 -11.43 -22.37 -10.51
N SER A 52 -10.49 -21.45 -10.70
CA SER A 52 -10.52 -20.10 -10.13
C SER A 52 -10.22 -19.04 -11.18
N ASP A 53 -11.15 -18.10 -11.37
CA ASP A 53 -11.04 -17.02 -12.35
C ASP A 53 -9.85 -16.09 -12.05
N PRO A 54 -9.09 -15.64 -13.07
CA PRO A 54 -7.90 -14.80 -12.88
C PRO A 54 -8.20 -13.45 -12.21
N LEU A 55 -9.37 -12.84 -12.47
CA LEU A 55 -9.78 -11.57 -11.85
C LEU A 55 -10.03 -11.70 -10.33
N ARG A 56 -10.53 -12.86 -9.87
CA ARG A 56 -10.73 -13.12 -8.43
C ARG A 56 -9.40 -13.20 -7.70
N LYS A 57 -8.37 -13.79 -8.32
CA LYS A 57 -7.02 -13.92 -7.74
C LYS A 57 -6.37 -12.56 -7.51
N HIS A 58 -6.37 -11.68 -8.50
CA HIS A 58 -5.82 -10.33 -8.37
C HIS A 58 -6.54 -9.49 -7.30
N ARG A 59 -7.87 -9.63 -7.19
CA ARG A 59 -8.65 -8.93 -6.14
C ARG A 59 -8.23 -9.36 -4.74
N ILE A 60 -8.03 -10.66 -4.52
CA ILE A 60 -7.64 -11.19 -3.20
C ILE A 60 -6.21 -10.77 -2.85
N ALA A 61 -5.30 -10.82 -3.83
CA ALA A 61 -3.92 -10.35 -3.65
C ALA A 61 -3.86 -8.87 -3.25
N TYR A 62 -4.65 -8.04 -3.94
CA TYR A 62 -4.76 -6.62 -3.67
C TYR A 62 -5.37 -6.33 -2.28
N VAL A 63 -6.50 -6.96 -1.93
CA VAL A 63 -7.16 -6.76 -0.61
C VAL A 63 -6.25 -7.23 0.53
N SER A 64 -5.54 -8.34 0.35
CA SER A 64 -4.59 -8.84 1.34
C SER A 64 -3.43 -7.87 1.58
N GLY A 65 -2.83 -7.32 0.51
CA GLY A 65 -1.77 -6.31 0.62
C GLY A 65 -2.26 -5.01 1.26
N LEU A 66 -3.45 -4.53 0.86
CA LEU A 66 -4.05 -3.32 1.43
C LEU A 66 -4.35 -3.47 2.93
N GLY A 67 -4.90 -4.62 3.34
CA GLY A 67 -5.17 -4.90 4.75
C GLY A 67 -3.90 -4.93 5.60
N TYR A 68 -2.84 -5.60 5.12
CA TYR A 68 -1.55 -5.61 5.79
C TYR A 68 -0.93 -4.20 5.89
N GLY A 69 -1.03 -3.41 4.81
CA GLY A 69 -0.58 -2.02 4.79
C GLY A 69 -1.31 -1.14 5.81
N ILE A 70 -2.64 -1.24 5.92
CA ILE A 70 -3.45 -0.47 6.88
C ILE A 70 -3.07 -0.82 8.32
N ILE A 71 -3.00 -2.12 8.65
CA ILE A 71 -2.71 -2.58 10.01
C ILE A 71 -1.28 -2.19 10.40
N SER A 72 -0.29 -2.44 9.55
CA SER A 72 1.10 -2.05 9.83
C SER A 72 1.25 -0.53 9.96
N GLY A 73 0.56 0.25 9.12
CA GLY A 73 0.50 1.71 9.22
C GLY A 73 -0.13 2.20 10.52
N LEU A 74 -1.21 1.55 10.99
CA LEU A 74 -1.82 1.84 12.29
C LEU A 74 -0.83 1.57 13.43
N PHE A 75 -0.17 0.41 13.44
CA PHE A 75 0.86 0.11 14.45
C PHE A 75 2.00 1.13 14.46
N ALA A 76 2.38 1.67 13.30
CA ALA A 76 3.45 2.66 13.19
C ALA A 76 3.02 4.07 13.65
N MET A 77 1.76 4.48 13.42
CA MET A 77 1.32 5.86 13.64
C MET A 77 0.39 6.08 14.83
N VAL A 78 -0.31 5.07 15.36
CA VAL A 78 -1.32 5.26 16.42
C VAL A 78 -0.72 5.89 17.68
N ASN A 79 0.46 5.44 18.10
CA ASN A 79 1.12 5.98 19.30
C ASN A 79 1.58 7.44 19.07
N VAL A 80 2.18 7.71 17.91
CA VAL A 80 2.62 9.06 17.53
C VAL A 80 1.43 10.02 17.42
N LEU A 81 0.29 9.54 16.91
CA LEU A 81 -0.96 10.30 16.85
C LEU A 81 -1.54 10.59 18.24
N ALA A 82 -1.44 9.64 19.16
CA ALA A 82 -1.88 9.84 20.53
C ALA A 82 -1.06 10.95 21.21
N ASP A 83 0.26 10.95 21.03
CA ASP A 83 1.16 11.92 21.67
C ASP A 83 0.89 13.37 21.23
N ILE A 84 0.51 13.58 19.96
CA ILE A 84 0.21 14.93 19.42
C ILE A 84 -1.18 15.45 19.79
N THR A 85 -2.06 14.63 20.38
CA THR A 85 -3.34 15.11 20.91
C THR A 85 -3.16 15.92 22.20
N GLY A 86 -2.06 15.68 22.92
CA GLY A 86 -1.66 16.48 24.07
C GLY A 86 -1.17 17.89 23.68
N PRO A 87 -1.12 18.83 24.64
CA PRO A 87 -0.63 20.19 24.40
C PRO A 87 0.90 20.28 24.17
N GLY A 88 1.64 19.17 24.30
CA GLY A 88 3.08 19.11 24.06
C GLY A 88 3.41 19.07 22.58
N ALA A 89 4.23 20.02 22.10
CA ALA A 89 4.78 19.98 20.76
C ALA A 89 6.07 19.13 20.73
N LEU A 90 6.20 18.27 19.71
CA LEU A 90 7.47 17.58 19.41
C LEU A 90 8.55 18.63 19.09
N GLY A 91 9.77 18.46 19.64
CA GLY A 91 10.90 19.37 19.37
C GLY A 91 11.56 20.04 20.59
N LEU A 92 11.20 19.67 21.83
CA LEU A 92 11.83 20.21 23.04
C LEU A 92 13.34 19.92 23.15
N HIS A 93 13.83 18.83 22.55
CA HIS A 93 15.25 18.44 22.55
C HIS A 93 15.93 18.61 21.17
N ASN A 94 15.63 19.69 20.45
CA ASN A 94 16.24 19.98 19.13
C ASN A 94 15.88 18.97 18.02
N ASP A 95 14.82 18.19 18.22
CA ASP A 95 14.30 17.29 17.19
C ASP A 95 13.64 18.09 16.06
N PRO A 96 13.78 17.64 14.80
CA PRO A 96 13.19 18.33 13.66
C PRO A 96 11.66 18.35 13.77
N GLN A 97 11.07 19.55 13.77
CA GLN A 97 9.63 19.78 13.82
C GLN A 97 8.85 19.06 12.69
N ASN A 98 9.55 18.73 11.60
CA ASN A 98 9.01 17.99 10.45
C ASN A 98 8.80 16.49 10.72
N PHE A 99 9.27 15.94 11.85
CA PHE A 99 9.21 14.51 12.16
C PHE A 99 7.81 13.93 11.96
N LEU A 100 6.79 14.65 12.41
CA LEU A 100 5.41 14.19 12.35
C LEU A 100 4.89 14.11 10.89
N ILE A 101 5.18 15.14 10.10
CA ILE A 101 4.76 15.21 8.70
C ILE A 101 5.50 14.16 7.87
N VAL A 102 6.81 13.99 8.10
CA VAL A 102 7.63 12.96 7.45
C VAL A 102 7.10 11.57 7.81
N SER A 103 6.75 11.33 9.07
CA SER A 103 6.18 10.05 9.52
C SER A 103 4.84 9.77 8.84
N ALA A 104 3.96 10.78 8.70
CA ALA A 104 2.69 10.64 7.99
C ALA A 104 2.87 10.27 6.50
N PHE A 105 3.78 10.95 5.79
CA PHE A 105 4.10 10.61 4.40
C PHE A 105 4.76 9.24 4.26
N LEU A 106 5.64 8.89 5.19
CA LEU A 106 6.28 7.58 5.21
C LEU A 106 5.25 6.46 5.44
N THR A 107 4.33 6.63 6.38
CA THR A 107 3.24 5.68 6.64
C THR A 107 2.35 5.47 5.41
N SER A 108 1.94 6.54 4.72
CA SER A 108 1.14 6.39 3.51
C SER A 108 1.90 5.68 2.39
N CYS A 109 3.20 5.97 2.25
CA CYS A 109 4.08 5.27 1.33
C CYS A 109 4.13 3.77 1.66
N PHE A 110 4.33 3.38 2.91
CA PHE A 110 4.36 1.97 3.31
C PHE A 110 3.03 1.26 3.09
N VAL A 111 1.88 1.93 3.31
CA VAL A 111 0.57 1.31 3.06
C VAL A 111 0.40 0.99 1.57
N LEU A 112 0.76 1.92 0.68
CA LEU A 112 0.74 1.70 -0.77
C LEU A 112 1.74 0.63 -1.19
N LEU A 113 2.95 0.67 -0.63
CA LEU A 113 4.02 -0.25 -0.95
C LEU A 113 3.65 -1.70 -0.58
N ASN A 114 3.03 -1.90 0.59
CA ASN A 114 2.47 -3.20 0.99
C ASN A 114 1.36 -3.69 0.07
N THR A 115 0.55 -2.77 -0.46
CA THR A 115 -0.47 -3.10 -1.46
C THR A 115 0.18 -3.60 -2.76
N PHE A 116 1.21 -2.92 -3.26
CA PHE A 116 1.94 -3.32 -4.47
C PHE A 116 2.74 -4.61 -4.27
N TRP A 117 3.43 -4.77 -3.14
CA TRP A 117 4.12 -5.99 -2.78
C TRP A 117 3.16 -7.18 -2.72
N GLY A 118 1.98 -7.03 -2.12
CA GLY A 118 0.96 -8.07 -2.11
C GLY A 118 0.59 -8.53 -3.53
N VAL A 119 0.25 -7.59 -4.42
CA VAL A 119 -0.11 -7.92 -5.81
C VAL A 119 1.03 -8.64 -6.55
N VAL A 120 2.25 -8.14 -6.45
CA VAL A 120 3.41 -8.75 -7.13
C VAL A 120 3.76 -10.11 -6.53
N TRP A 121 3.65 -10.27 -5.20
CA TRP A 121 3.93 -11.50 -4.48
C TRP A 121 3.03 -12.65 -4.93
N PHE A 122 1.71 -12.44 -4.89
CA PHE A 122 0.75 -13.47 -5.29
C PHE A 122 0.89 -13.83 -6.78
N HIS A 123 1.09 -12.84 -7.66
CA HIS A 123 1.33 -13.10 -9.08
C HIS A 123 2.64 -13.86 -9.32
N ALA A 124 3.71 -13.54 -8.58
CA ALA A 124 5.00 -14.22 -8.71
C ALA A 124 4.92 -15.69 -8.27
N TRP A 125 4.09 -15.99 -7.28
CA TRP A 125 3.82 -17.36 -6.84
C TRP A 125 3.06 -18.17 -7.89
N ASP A 126 2.02 -17.57 -8.50
CA ASP A 126 1.22 -18.20 -9.56
C ASP A 126 2.06 -18.51 -10.81
N GLU A 127 2.88 -17.55 -11.25
CA GLU A 127 3.73 -17.68 -12.45
C GLU A 127 5.07 -18.38 -12.19
N LYS A 128 5.34 -18.80 -10.94
CA LYS A 128 6.63 -19.35 -10.48
C LYS A 128 7.85 -18.48 -10.87
N LYS A 129 7.68 -17.16 -10.92
CA LYS A 129 8.74 -16.20 -11.21
C LYS A 129 9.50 -15.85 -9.93
N TRP A 130 10.41 -16.74 -9.54
CA TRP A 130 11.22 -16.62 -8.32
C TRP A 130 11.97 -15.29 -8.19
N PHE A 131 12.39 -14.70 -9.32
CA PHE A 131 13.03 -13.38 -9.33
C PHE A 131 12.15 -12.29 -8.72
N ASN A 132 10.84 -12.28 -9.02
CA ASN A 132 9.93 -11.27 -8.49
C ASN A 132 9.67 -11.48 -7.00
N ILE A 133 9.66 -12.74 -6.52
CA ILE A 133 9.56 -13.06 -5.09
C ILE A 133 10.77 -12.48 -4.35
N PHE A 134 11.98 -12.77 -4.85
CA PHE A 134 13.21 -12.22 -4.27
C PHE A 134 13.20 -10.69 -4.28
N LEU A 135 12.77 -10.07 -5.38
CA LEU A 135 12.68 -8.60 -5.50
C LEU A 135 11.73 -7.98 -4.45
N VAL A 136 10.58 -8.61 -4.18
CA VAL A 136 9.65 -8.14 -3.14
C VAL A 136 10.31 -8.18 -1.77
N VAL A 137 10.94 -9.31 -1.40
CA VAL A 137 11.63 -9.44 -0.10
C VAL A 137 12.78 -8.45 0.02
N ALA A 138 13.59 -8.34 -1.03
CA ALA A 138 14.75 -7.45 -1.06
C ALA A 138 14.31 -5.98 -0.96
N SER A 139 13.27 -5.56 -1.70
CA SER A 139 12.75 -4.19 -1.62
C SER A 139 12.09 -3.90 -0.27
N HIS A 140 11.40 -4.87 0.32
CA HIS A 140 10.86 -4.75 1.67
C HIS A 140 11.97 -4.54 2.71
N LEU A 141 13.02 -5.38 2.67
CA LEU A 141 14.16 -5.23 3.55
C LEU A 141 14.89 -3.91 3.31
N PHE A 142 15.11 -3.53 2.05
CA PHE A 142 15.80 -2.30 1.69
C PHE A 142 15.10 -1.07 2.28
N VAL A 143 13.80 -0.92 2.08
CA VAL A 143 13.06 0.25 2.59
C VAL A 143 13.02 0.23 4.12
N SER A 144 12.86 -0.93 4.76
CA SER A 144 12.95 -1.06 6.23
C SER A 144 14.34 -0.74 6.81
N LEU A 145 15.42 -1.00 6.06
CA LEU A 145 16.76 -0.59 6.48
C LEU A 145 16.98 0.90 6.24
N MET A 146 16.41 1.46 5.17
CA MET A 146 16.47 2.90 4.90
C MET A 146 15.71 3.73 5.93
N THR A 147 14.71 3.17 6.63
CA THR A 147 14.06 3.87 7.75
C THR A 147 14.91 3.94 9.01
N LEU A 148 15.88 3.03 9.22
CA LEU A 148 16.84 3.13 10.33
C LEU A 148 17.75 4.36 10.21
N LEU A 149 18.02 4.81 8.98
CA LEU A 149 18.78 6.03 8.72
C LEU A 149 18.03 7.30 9.14
N ASN A 150 16.72 7.22 9.42
CA ASN A 150 15.95 8.32 9.99
C ASN A 150 16.50 8.76 11.35
N SER A 151 17.08 7.82 12.12
CA SER A 151 17.73 8.10 13.41
C SER A 151 19.00 8.95 13.30
N LYS A 152 19.62 9.05 12.11
CA LYS A 152 20.85 9.83 11.87
C LYS A 152 20.57 11.24 11.30
N HIS A 153 19.38 11.80 11.54
CA HIS A 153 18.91 13.08 10.98
C HIS A 153 18.81 13.14 9.43
N GLN A 154 18.90 12.01 8.72
CA GLN A 154 18.76 11.95 7.25
C GLN A 154 17.31 11.59 6.82
N TYR A 155 16.34 12.36 7.30
CA TYR A 155 14.91 12.16 7.00
C TYR A 155 14.59 12.26 5.50
N LEU A 156 15.26 13.17 4.78
CA LEU A 156 15.08 13.34 3.33
C LEU A 156 15.51 12.10 2.54
N ALA A 157 16.63 11.47 2.91
CA ALA A 157 17.16 10.31 2.20
C ALA A 157 16.22 9.10 2.34
N SER A 158 15.73 8.86 3.57
CA SER A 158 14.76 7.79 3.84
C SER A 158 13.46 8.00 3.06
N LEU A 159 12.91 9.22 3.10
CA LEU A 159 11.66 9.56 2.42
C LEU A 159 11.79 9.39 0.90
N VAL A 160 12.82 10.00 0.28
CA VAL A 160 13.02 9.92 -1.17
C VAL A 160 13.24 8.49 -1.63
N SER A 161 14.05 7.71 -0.91
CA SER A 161 14.30 6.30 -1.27
C SER A 161 13.01 5.46 -1.22
N ALA A 162 12.18 5.64 -0.19
CA ALA A 162 10.90 4.94 -0.06
C ALA A 162 9.94 5.26 -1.20
N TYR A 163 9.82 6.55 -1.56
CA TYR A 163 8.95 6.98 -2.66
C TYR A 163 9.42 6.48 -4.03
N ILE A 164 10.74 6.45 -4.28
CA ILE A 164 11.29 5.87 -5.49
C ILE A 164 10.93 4.38 -5.56
N THR A 165 11.14 3.63 -4.48
CA THR A 165 10.75 2.21 -4.44
C THR A 165 9.25 2.03 -4.65
N MET A 166 8.41 2.92 -4.11
CA MET A 166 6.96 2.90 -4.31
C MET A 166 6.56 3.07 -5.77
N VAL A 167 7.15 4.03 -6.48
CA VAL A 167 6.87 4.24 -7.90
C VAL A 167 7.33 3.03 -8.73
N VAL A 168 8.51 2.49 -8.44
CA VAL A 168 9.05 1.31 -9.14
C VAL A 168 8.16 0.09 -8.92
N MET A 169 7.80 -0.20 -7.67
CA MET A 169 6.92 -1.34 -7.33
C MET A 169 5.50 -1.15 -7.86
N GLY A 170 4.99 0.08 -7.89
CA GLY A 170 3.70 0.41 -8.50
C GLY A 170 3.68 0.15 -10.00
N ALA A 171 4.76 0.54 -10.72
CA ALA A 171 4.89 0.24 -12.14
C ALA A 171 4.99 -1.27 -12.42
N LEU A 172 5.70 -2.02 -11.56
CA LEU A 172 5.76 -3.48 -11.65
C LEU A 172 4.40 -4.12 -11.37
N ALA A 173 3.70 -3.69 -10.33
CA ALA A 173 2.35 -4.16 -10.00
C ALA A 173 1.38 -3.94 -11.16
N PHE A 174 1.43 -2.77 -11.81
CA PHE A 174 0.62 -2.46 -12.98
C PHE A 174 0.92 -3.39 -14.17
N LYS A 175 2.22 -3.66 -14.44
CA LYS A 175 2.61 -4.62 -15.48
C LYS A 175 2.17 -6.04 -15.15
N THR A 176 2.28 -6.47 -13.89
CA THR A 176 1.84 -7.82 -13.45
C THR A 176 0.33 -7.99 -13.49
N ALA A 177 -0.44 -6.92 -13.41
CA ALA A 177 -1.90 -6.95 -13.56
C ALA A 177 -2.36 -6.94 -15.04
N GLY A 178 -1.45 -7.04 -16.01
CA GLY A 178 -1.76 -7.01 -17.45
C GLY A 178 -1.84 -5.59 -18.04
N GLY A 179 -1.42 -4.57 -17.29
CA GLY A 179 -1.33 -3.19 -17.78
C GLY A 179 -0.17 -2.99 -18.77
N SER A 180 -0.47 -2.46 -19.94
CA SER A 180 0.53 -2.01 -20.93
C SER A 180 0.39 -0.51 -21.19
N LEU A 181 1.48 0.15 -21.61
CA LEU A 181 1.46 1.55 -22.09
C LEU A 181 0.42 1.74 -23.20
N PHE A 182 0.17 0.70 -23.99
CA PHE A 182 -0.89 0.68 -25.01
C PHE A 182 -2.30 0.80 -24.41
N ASN A 183 -2.56 0.20 -23.24
CA ASN A 183 -3.85 0.33 -22.55
C ASN A 183 -4.07 1.74 -22.01
N ILE A 184 -3.00 2.40 -21.55
CA ILE A 184 -3.06 3.80 -21.10
C ILE A 184 -3.33 4.72 -22.31
N TYR A 185 -2.60 4.52 -23.41
CA TYR A 185 -2.85 5.25 -24.66
C TYR A 185 -4.28 5.06 -25.17
N LYS A 186 -4.79 3.83 -25.13
CA LYS A 186 -6.17 3.52 -25.52
C LYS A 186 -7.20 4.16 -24.60
N LEU A 187 -6.95 4.28 -23.30
CA LEU A 187 -7.83 4.97 -22.35
C LEU A 187 -7.95 6.47 -22.69
N PHE A 188 -6.82 7.13 -22.97
CA PHE A 188 -6.79 8.54 -23.36
C PHE A 188 -7.41 8.76 -24.74
N SER A 189 -7.14 7.86 -25.71
CA SER A 189 -7.72 7.93 -27.06
C SER A 189 -9.22 7.64 -27.09
N ARG A 190 -9.76 6.83 -26.17
CA ARG A 190 -11.20 6.55 -26.07
C ARG A 190 -11.97 7.73 -25.49
N LYS A 191 -11.36 8.52 -24.59
CA LYS A 191 -11.94 9.74 -24.03
C LYS A 191 -12.16 10.81 -25.10
N THR A 192 -11.27 10.92 -26.08
CA THR A 192 -11.42 11.84 -27.22
C THR A 192 -12.52 11.46 -28.22
N ARG A 193 -13.13 10.26 -28.13
CA ARG A 193 -14.16 9.81 -29.09
C ARG A 193 -15.60 9.92 -28.56
N THR A 194 -15.78 10.32 -27.31
CA THR A 194 -17.09 10.47 -26.66
C THR A 194 -17.55 11.92 -26.51
N ASP A 195 -16.78 12.88 -27.01
CA ASP A 195 -17.05 14.33 -26.89
C ASP A 195 -17.55 14.97 -28.22
N HIS A 196 -18.18 14.19 -29.11
CA HIS A 196 -18.84 14.67 -30.33
C HIS A 196 -20.26 14.13 -30.46
#